data_AF-A0A086WGF8-F1
#
_entry.id   AF-A0A086WGF8-F1
#
_cell.length_a   1.000
_cell.length_b   1.000
_cell.length_c   1.000
_cell.angle_alpha   90.00
_cell.angle_beta   90.00
_cell.angle_gamma   90.00
#
_symmetry.space_group_name_H-M   'P 1'
#
loop_
_entity.id
_entity.type
_entity.pdbx_description
1 polymer ?
#
loop_
_entity_poly.entity_id
_entity_poly.type
_entity_poly.pdbx_seq_one_letter_code
_entity_poly.pdbx_strand_id
1 'polypeptide(L)'
;MDNFAVNLEMYEKQLMIDVDSIRRAMRDAFDDHASIARRTNLRPHYRGLVEAYEDEFEKKSGLKDQKIIEFFDQYIHDSLTGFGRDATLPSDPRVVFAGGDQKLQIAHIVNSLENEKSYA
;
A
#
# COMPACT_ATOMS: atom_id res chain seq x y z
N MET A 1 -1.93 -24.99 -15.23
CA MET A 1 -1.24 -24.14 -14.24
C MET A 1 -2.08 -24.17 -12.97
N ASP A 2 -1.43 -24.19 -11.81
CA ASP A 2 -2.11 -24.13 -10.52
C ASP A 2 -2.88 -22.79 -10.40
N ASN A 3 -4.13 -22.83 -9.92
CA ASN A 3 -4.98 -21.63 -9.77
C ASN A 3 -4.34 -20.60 -8.84
N PHE A 4 -3.55 -21.06 -7.87
CA PHE A 4 -2.80 -20.20 -6.96
C PHE A 4 -1.77 -19.33 -7.70
N ALA A 5 -0.96 -19.95 -8.58
CA ALA A 5 0.09 -19.23 -9.33
C ALA A 5 -0.50 -18.15 -10.25
N VAL A 6 -1.65 -18.43 -10.88
CA VAL A 6 -2.34 -17.47 -11.74
C VAL A 6 -2.87 -16.27 -10.93
N ASN A 7 -3.47 -16.53 -9.75
CA ASN A 7 -3.98 -15.46 -8.89
C ASN A 7 -2.85 -14.60 -8.33
N LEU A 8 -1.73 -15.22 -7.96
CA LEU A 8 -0.53 -14.52 -7.50
C LEU A 8 0.05 -13.61 -8.59
N GLU A 9 0.17 -14.11 -9.83
CA GLU A 9 0.66 -13.32 -10.97
C GLU A 9 -0.25 -12.12 -11.26
N MET A 10 -1.57 -12.30 -11.19
CA MET A 10 -2.54 -11.21 -11.35
C MET A 10 -2.38 -10.16 -10.24
N TYR A 11 -2.22 -10.60 -9.00
CA TYR A 11 -2.03 -9.73 -7.84
C TYR A 11 -0.76 -8.89 -7.97
N GLU A 12 0.37 -9.53 -8.28
CA GLU A 12 1.66 -8.86 -8.49
C GLU A 12 1.56 -7.84 -9.63
N LYS A 13 0.97 -8.23 -10.76
CA LYS A 13 0.78 -7.33 -11.90
C LYS A 13 -0.03 -6.08 -11.52
N GLN A 14 -1.10 -6.24 -10.74
CA GLN A 14 -1.91 -5.11 -10.30
C GLN A 14 -1.13 -4.18 -9.37
N LEU A 15 -0.38 -4.71 -8.41
CA LEU A 15 0.49 -3.89 -7.54
C LEU A 15 1.51 -3.08 -8.34
N MET A 16 2.10 -3.68 -9.38
CA MET A 16 3.06 -3.01 -10.25
C MET A 16 2.40 -1.89 -11.08
N ILE A 17 1.16 -2.10 -11.55
CA ILE A 17 0.36 -1.07 -12.23
C ILE A 17 0.06 0.10 -11.28
N ASP A 18 -0.28 -0.19 -10.01
CA ASP A 18 -0.60 0.81 -9.02
C ASP A 18 0.64 1.67 -8.70
N VAL A 19 1.81 1.03 -8.48
CA VAL A 19 3.08 1.74 -8.28
C VAL A 19 3.40 2.65 -9.46
N ASP A 20 3.35 2.14 -10.69
CA ASP A 20 3.66 2.93 -11.87
C ASP A 20 2.71 4.13 -12.00
N SER A 21 1.42 3.92 -11.75
CA SER A 21 0.41 4.97 -11.77
C SER A 21 0.67 6.06 -10.72
N ILE A 22 1.00 5.68 -9.48
CA ILE A 22 1.36 6.62 -8.41
C ILE A 22 2.64 7.38 -8.77
N ARG A 23 3.65 6.69 -9.29
CA ARG A 23 4.93 7.30 -9.67
C ARG A 23 4.81 8.28 -10.83
N ARG A 24 3.99 7.98 -11.84
CA ARG A 24 3.68 8.93 -12.93
C ARG A 24 3.02 10.19 -12.39
N ALA A 25 1.98 10.04 -11.54
CA ALA A 25 1.31 11.16 -10.91
C ALA A 25 2.26 12.05 -10.06
N MET A 26 3.31 11.47 -9.48
CA MET A 26 4.37 12.23 -8.78
C MET A 26 5.34 12.93 -9.75
N ARG A 27 5.73 12.27 -10.85
CA ARG A 27 6.70 12.77 -11.84
C ARG A 27 6.16 13.87 -12.74
N ASP A 28 4.85 13.96 -12.93
CA ASP A 28 4.20 15.08 -13.63
C ASP A 28 4.27 16.41 -12.85
N ALA A 29 5.17 16.52 -11.87
CA ALA A 29 5.56 17.73 -11.19
C ALA A 29 6.80 18.31 -11.90
N PHE A 30 6.66 19.50 -12.48
CA PHE A 30 7.70 20.17 -13.28
C PHE A 30 8.96 20.57 -12.49
N ASP A 31 9.02 20.33 -11.18
CA ASP A 31 10.13 20.72 -10.30
C ASP A 31 10.28 19.72 -9.13
N ASP A 32 11.52 19.52 -8.66
CA ASP A 32 11.91 18.56 -7.63
C ASP A 32 11.26 18.86 -6.27
N HIS A 33 11.03 20.13 -5.94
CA HIS A 33 10.31 20.51 -4.72
C HIS A 33 8.85 20.06 -4.75
N ALA A 34 8.20 20.12 -5.91
CA ALA A 34 6.82 19.69 -6.08
C ALA A 34 6.70 18.15 -6.03
N SER A 35 7.72 17.40 -6.45
CA SER A 35 7.73 15.94 -6.34
C SER A 35 7.86 15.47 -4.88
N ILE A 36 8.70 16.12 -4.07
CA ILE A 36 8.84 15.86 -2.62
C ILE A 36 7.53 16.18 -1.88
N ALA A 37 6.90 17.32 -2.20
CA ALA A 37 5.61 17.70 -1.64
C ALA A 37 4.49 16.70 -2.01
N ARG A 38 4.46 16.21 -3.26
CA ARG A 38 3.50 15.17 -3.67
C ARG A 38 3.72 13.85 -2.95
N ARG A 39 4.97 13.44 -2.74
CA ARG A 39 5.31 12.22 -2.00
C ARG A 39 4.88 12.30 -0.52
N THR A 40 5.12 13.44 0.11
CA THR A 40 4.69 13.69 1.51
C THR A 40 3.17 13.81 1.66
N ASN A 41 2.47 14.15 0.58
CA ASN A 41 1.00 14.18 0.52
C ASN A 41 0.36 12.84 0.09
N LEU A 42 1.15 11.79 -0.21
CA LEU A 42 0.59 10.46 -0.44
C LEU A 42 -0.01 9.92 0.86
N ARG A 43 -1.17 9.26 0.73
CA ARG A 43 -1.75 8.46 1.82
C ARG A 43 -0.69 7.45 2.31
N PRO A 44 -0.64 7.15 3.63
CA PRO A 44 0.46 6.35 4.19
C PRO A 44 0.72 5.01 3.51
N HIS A 45 -0.32 4.27 3.10
CA HIS A 45 -0.16 2.97 2.43
C HIS A 45 0.42 3.11 1.01
N TYR A 46 0.00 4.11 0.22
CA TYR A 46 0.59 4.35 -1.11
C TYR A 46 2.05 4.79 -1.00
N ARG A 47 2.40 5.56 0.04
CA ARG A 47 3.79 5.88 0.31
C ARG A 47 4.61 4.62 0.61
N GLY A 48 4.11 3.77 1.52
CA GLY A 48 4.77 2.52 1.86
C GLY A 48 4.92 1.58 0.66
N LEU A 49 3.91 1.50 -0.21
CA LEU A 49 3.96 0.70 -1.44
C LEU A 49 5.06 1.17 -2.39
N VAL A 50 5.16 2.48 -2.65
CA VAL A 50 6.22 3.05 -3.50
C VAL A 50 7.59 2.86 -2.86
N GLU A 51 7.72 3.08 -1.54
CA GLU A 51 8.98 2.88 -0.81
C GLU A 51 9.46 1.44 -0.91
N ALA A 52 8.58 0.47 -0.67
CA ALA A 52 8.89 -0.95 -0.80
C ALA A 52 9.34 -1.32 -2.23
N TYR A 53 8.66 -0.79 -3.26
CA TYR A 53 9.07 -0.97 -4.65
C TYR A 53 10.47 -0.42 -4.91
N GLU A 54 10.75 0.81 -4.51
CA GLU A 54 12.04 1.45 -4.73
C GLU A 54 13.17 0.70 -4.00
N ASP A 55 12.89 0.27 -2.78
CA ASP A 55 13.83 -0.50 -1.98
C ASP A 55 14.15 -1.85 -2.64
N GLU A 56 13.13 -2.57 -3.16
CA GLU A 56 13.32 -3.85 -3.84
C GLU A 56 14.04 -3.70 -5.19
N PHE A 57 13.48 -2.90 -6.10
CA PHE A 57 13.88 -2.91 -7.50
C PHE A 57 14.95 -1.88 -7.88
N GLU A 58 15.04 -0.75 -7.16
CA GLU A 58 15.97 0.33 -7.51
C GLU A 58 17.20 0.33 -6.60
N LYS A 59 16.99 0.24 -5.29
CA LYS A 59 18.05 0.34 -4.28
C LYS A 59 18.64 -1.02 -3.89
N LYS A 60 17.96 -2.12 -4.22
CA LYS A 60 18.35 -3.49 -3.83
C LYS A 60 18.51 -3.62 -2.32
N SER A 61 17.67 -2.89 -1.58
CA SER A 61 17.60 -2.80 -0.12
C SER A 61 16.24 -3.22 0.42
N GLY A 62 15.47 -4.01 -0.35
CA GLY A 62 14.21 -4.60 0.09
C GLY A 62 14.35 -5.53 1.30
N LEU A 63 13.28 -6.24 1.65
CA LEU A 63 13.24 -7.09 2.83
C LEU A 63 14.29 -8.22 2.74
N LYS A 64 15.26 -8.23 3.65
CA LYS A 64 16.35 -9.23 3.71
C LYS A 64 16.35 -10.09 4.96
N ASP A 65 15.49 -9.78 5.94
CA ASP A 65 15.43 -10.57 7.17
C ASP A 65 14.72 -11.90 6.89
N GLN A 66 15.52 -12.97 6.86
CA GLN A 66 15.06 -14.31 6.57
C GLN A 66 13.96 -14.79 7.52
N LYS A 67 13.99 -14.40 8.79
CA LYS A 67 12.95 -14.82 9.76
C LYS A 67 11.60 -14.20 9.46
N ILE A 68 11.61 -12.95 8.97
CA ILE A 68 10.39 -12.28 8.56
C ILE A 68 9.85 -12.93 7.29
N ILE A 69 10.71 -13.20 6.30
CA ILE A 69 10.32 -13.88 5.06
C ILE A 69 9.70 -15.25 5.37
N GLU A 70 10.38 -16.08 6.16
CA GLU A 70 9.87 -17.39 6.58
C GLU A 70 8.55 -17.30 7.34
N PHE A 71 8.39 -16.26 8.16
CA PHE A 71 7.14 -16.03 8.87
C PHE A 71 5.98 -15.79 7.90
N PHE A 72 6.18 -14.95 6.87
CA PHE A 72 5.16 -14.71 5.85
C PHE A 72 4.90 -15.98 5.02
N ASP A 73 5.94 -16.70 4.60
CA ASP A 73 5.82 -17.90 3.78
C ASP A 73 5.06 -19.04 4.48
N GLN A 74 5.24 -19.18 5.80
CA GLN A 74 4.69 -20.31 6.55
C GLN A 74 3.37 -20.01 7.27
N TYR A 75 3.19 -18.78 7.74
CA TYR A 75 2.09 -18.47 8.68
C TYR A 75 1.10 -17.43 8.15
N ILE A 76 1.46 -16.67 7.11
CA ILE A 76 0.56 -15.66 6.54
C ILE A 76 -0.06 -16.21 5.26
N HIS A 77 -1.36 -16.41 5.30
CA HIS A 77 -2.13 -16.86 4.15
C HIS A 77 -2.73 -15.68 3.42
N ASP A 78 -2.51 -15.62 2.11
CA ASP A 78 -3.17 -14.62 1.27
C ASP A 78 -4.65 -14.99 1.08
N SER A 79 -5.51 -14.29 1.81
CA SER A 79 -6.96 -14.45 1.72
C SER A 79 -7.52 -14.05 0.35
N LEU A 80 -6.88 -13.14 -0.39
CA LEU A 80 -7.37 -12.64 -1.68
C LEU A 80 -7.21 -13.67 -2.82
N THR A 81 -6.36 -14.68 -2.65
CA THR A 81 -6.23 -15.79 -3.61
C THR A 81 -7.52 -16.58 -3.86
N GLY A 82 -8.56 -16.40 -3.04
CA GLY A 82 -9.91 -16.96 -3.25
C GLY A 82 -11.00 -15.96 -3.68
N PHE A 83 -10.73 -14.64 -3.65
CA PHE A 83 -11.74 -13.58 -3.84
C PHE A 83 -11.47 -12.74 -5.09
N GLY A 84 -11.21 -13.38 -6.23
CA GLY A 84 -11.12 -12.71 -7.55
C GLY A 84 -12.41 -12.02 -8.05
N ARG A 85 -13.38 -11.78 -7.16
CA ARG A 85 -14.64 -11.07 -7.40
C ARG A 85 -14.84 -9.87 -6.47
N ASP A 86 -13.97 -9.67 -5.48
CA ASP A 86 -14.03 -8.48 -4.64
C ASP A 86 -13.49 -7.27 -5.43
N ALA A 87 -14.17 -6.15 -5.32
CA ALA A 87 -13.87 -4.93 -6.08
C ALA A 87 -12.74 -4.09 -5.43
N THR A 88 -12.14 -4.58 -4.35
CA THR A 88 -11.01 -3.94 -3.67
C THR A 88 -9.72 -4.18 -4.43
N LEU A 89 -9.00 -3.12 -4.79
CA LEU A 89 -7.67 -3.27 -5.37
C LEU A 89 -6.69 -3.83 -4.34
N PRO A 90 -5.67 -4.61 -4.74
CA PRO A 90 -4.59 -5.06 -3.86
C PRO A 90 -3.92 -3.97 -3.01
N SER A 91 -3.85 -2.75 -3.56
CA SER A 91 -3.26 -1.59 -2.87
C SER A 91 -4.25 -0.84 -1.97
N ASP A 92 -5.54 -1.16 -2.02
CA ASP A 92 -6.55 -0.48 -1.22
C ASP A 92 -6.47 -0.90 0.26
N PRO A 93 -6.51 0.06 1.21
CA PRO A 93 -6.56 -0.28 2.61
C PRO A 93 -7.88 -0.97 2.94
N ARG A 94 -7.84 -1.98 3.80
CA ARG A 94 -9.06 -2.65 4.29
C ARG A 94 -9.93 -1.67 5.08
N VAL A 95 -11.23 -1.68 4.79
CA VAL A 95 -12.23 -0.93 5.55
C VAL A 95 -12.47 -1.65 6.88
N VAL A 96 -12.35 -0.93 7.99
CA VAL A 96 -12.69 -1.45 9.33
C VAL A 96 -13.94 -0.74 9.83
N PHE A 97 -14.85 -1.50 10.43
CA PHE A 97 -16.07 -0.98 11.06
C PHE A 97 -15.94 -1.11 12.58
N ALA A 98 -16.35 -0.07 13.31
CA ALA A 98 -16.40 -0.04 14.77
C ALA A 98 -17.86 -0.05 15.27
N GLY A 99 -18.53 -1.19 15.14
CA GLY A 99 -19.92 -1.37 15.56
C GLY A 99 -20.94 -0.78 14.57
N GLY A 100 -21.97 -1.58 14.26
CA GLY A 100 -22.98 -1.21 13.25
C GLY A 100 -22.33 -0.80 11.92
N ASP A 101 -22.78 0.32 11.36
CA ASP A 101 -22.31 0.87 10.09
C ASP A 101 -21.19 1.91 10.22
N GLN A 102 -20.62 2.07 11.43
CA GLN A 102 -19.61 3.09 11.68
C GLN A 102 -18.25 2.66 11.09
N LYS A 103 -17.92 3.20 9.91
CA LYS A 103 -16.60 3.01 9.28
C LYS A 103 -15.54 3.80 10.05
N LEU A 104 -14.47 3.13 10.47
CA LEU A 104 -13.28 3.80 10.97
C LEU A 104 -12.53 4.44 9.80
N GLN A 105 -12.22 5.72 9.94
CA GLN A 105 -11.33 6.44 9.03
C GLN A 105 -9.87 6.08 9.34
N ILE A 106 -9.48 4.88 8.96
CA ILE A 106 -8.08 4.45 8.96
C ILE A 106 -7.49 4.71 7.56
N ALA A 107 -6.24 5.20 7.54
CA ALA A 107 -5.52 5.71 6.36
C ALA A 107 -5.82 7.17 5.92
N HIS A 108 -5.96 8.09 6.89
CA HIS A 108 -5.77 9.53 6.69
C HIS A 108 -4.35 9.96 7.07
N ILE A 109 -3.79 10.92 6.34
CA ILE A 109 -2.59 11.64 6.79
C ILE A 109 -3.01 12.46 8.01
N VAL A 110 -2.52 12.09 9.19
CA VAL A 110 -2.58 13.00 10.34
C VAL A 110 -1.54 14.07 10.05
N ASN A 111 -1.95 15.19 9.45
CA ASN A 111 -1.14 16.40 9.53
C ASN A 111 -1.15 16.80 11.01
N SER A 112 -0.07 16.45 11.71
CA SER A 112 0.08 16.58 13.17
C SER A 112 0.29 18.03 13.62
N LEU A 113 -0.52 18.97 13.13
CA LEU A 113 -0.45 20.38 13.53
C LEU A 113 -1.77 20.98 14.03
N GLU A 114 -2.90 20.26 14.06
CA GLU A 114 -4.17 20.88 14.50
C GLU A 114 -5.06 20.06 15.47
N ASN A 115 -4.55 19.01 16.12
CA ASN A 115 -5.37 18.20 17.05
C ASN A 115 -5.06 18.40 18.54
N GLU A 116 -4.72 19.62 18.97
CA GLU A 116 -4.60 19.95 20.41
C GLU A 116 -5.81 20.70 21.01
N LYS A 117 -6.91 20.92 20.29
CA LYS A 117 -8.00 21.79 20.81
C LYS A 117 -9.44 21.25 20.73
N SER A 118 -9.67 19.95 20.86
CA SER A 118 -11.05 19.49 21.06
C SER A 118 -11.18 18.16 21.79
N TYR A 119 -10.72 18.12 23.04
CA TYR A 119 -11.36 17.29 24.06
C TYR A 119 -11.30 18.05 25.39
N ALA A 120 -12.28 18.93 25.58
CA ALA A 120 -12.71 19.47 26.88
C ALA A 120 -14.21 19.22 26.99
#